data_AF-A0A1Q9DDA0-F1
#
_entry.id   AF-A0A1Q9DDA0-F1
#
_cell.length_a   1.000
_cell.length_b   1.000
_cell.length_c   1.000
_cell.angle_alpha   90.00
_cell.angle_beta   90.00
_cell.angle_gamma   90.00
#
_symmetry.space_group_name_H-M   'P 1'
#
loop_
_entity.id
_entity.type
_entity.pdbx_description
1 polymer ?
#
loop_
_entity_poly.entity_id
_entity_poly.type
_entity_poly.pdbx_seq_one_letter_code
_entity_poly.pdbx_strand_id
1 'polypeptide(L)'
;MPAFSILRFFSTFAFALVQVAARFSEGCESVAELLQLNMSKILALSRKAARREEEMGYRDLMLFAPLLSAIQRKQSAGLASCPCAFAAAATVGISMEMTGLEYGAVRTNFDYMTTFGRLTLLENALEEALKLCVELGARKWPIDYAEKILWEIDRYVRENLQSIEAWVAESQEEVTITDEQHLDALADAAEVLGSEGLDWWPTRGTLIALLRHGRRSGPLSRGKLDVVDHDVDVMVGVSSEEEWVQRRPAIQQKLHARGWNACFERHSVAAPYGSFEYNLARRDLFLCTRTNPKVTLDIATYITEGPIAIAQKYCPGAGIGCWIPRNDGSFRGSQGRLRVSAIRPFGRCKAGDISVPCPRNPLETLRATTPINFTKNCVALPDTKQRLDRDVYESDKDPWLSEGLTGEDVDILRHRAAELDRDGYMSMTPYLHCSEALALAAANASVVSHTSRRQSP
;
A
#
# COMPACT_ATOMS: atom_id res chain seq x y z
N MET A 1 -31.84 10.62 -54.10
CA MET A 1 -31.19 11.38 -53.01
C MET A 1 -29.96 10.60 -52.57
N PRO A 2 -28.77 11.22 -52.53
CA PRO A 2 -27.63 10.57 -53.15
C PRO A 2 -26.59 10.01 -52.16
N ALA A 3 -26.08 8.83 -52.50
CA ALA A 3 -24.92 8.14 -51.92
C ALA A 3 -23.57 8.87 -52.14
N PHE A 4 -23.59 10.18 -52.41
CA PHE A 4 -22.41 10.98 -52.71
C PHE A 4 -21.79 11.67 -51.47
N SER A 5 -22.45 11.64 -50.30
CA SER A 5 -21.93 12.24 -49.06
C SER A 5 -21.03 11.32 -48.24
N ILE A 6 -21.10 10.00 -48.42
CA ILE A 6 -20.29 9.05 -47.63
C ILE A 6 -18.84 9.01 -48.15
N LEU A 7 -18.64 9.07 -49.47
CA LEU A 7 -17.29 9.06 -50.07
C LEU A 7 -16.50 10.38 -49.86
N ARG A 8 -17.16 11.53 -49.66
CA ARG A 8 -16.49 12.79 -49.30
C ARG A 8 -16.06 12.84 -47.83
N PHE A 9 -16.73 12.12 -46.94
CA PHE A 9 -16.30 12.02 -45.54
C PHE A 9 -15.02 11.18 -45.43
N PHE A 10 -14.91 10.07 -46.17
CA PHE A 10 -13.72 9.23 -46.19
C PHE A 10 -12.50 9.89 -46.89
N SER A 11 -12.69 10.67 -47.96
CA SER A 11 -11.57 11.33 -48.64
C SER A 11 -11.00 12.51 -47.85
N THR A 12 -11.85 13.29 -47.16
CA THR A 12 -11.41 14.41 -46.32
C THR A 12 -10.77 13.92 -45.01
N PHE A 13 -11.24 12.78 -44.48
CA PHE A 13 -10.63 12.11 -43.32
C PHE A 13 -9.28 11.46 -43.67
N ALA A 14 -9.16 10.84 -44.85
CA ALA A 14 -7.90 10.31 -45.36
C ALA A 14 -6.85 11.40 -45.65
N PHE A 15 -7.26 12.56 -46.18
CA PHE A 15 -6.35 13.69 -46.43
C PHE A 15 -5.86 14.34 -45.13
N ALA A 16 -6.74 14.46 -44.14
CA ALA A 16 -6.36 14.91 -42.80
C ALA A 16 -5.44 13.90 -42.08
N LEU A 17 -5.52 12.60 -42.41
CA LEU A 17 -4.66 11.54 -41.87
C LEU A 17 -3.26 11.50 -42.49
N VAL A 18 -3.12 11.82 -43.78
CA VAL A 18 -1.81 11.94 -44.46
C VAL A 18 -1.02 13.14 -43.94
N GLN A 19 -1.68 14.28 -43.70
CA GLN A 19 -1.02 15.45 -43.10
C GLN A 19 -0.64 15.25 -41.63
N VAL A 20 -1.34 14.39 -40.89
CA VAL A 20 -0.98 14.00 -39.51
C VAL A 20 0.23 13.06 -39.51
N ALA A 21 0.28 12.07 -40.41
CA ALA A 21 1.46 11.21 -40.56
C ALA A 21 2.72 12.02 -40.91
N ALA A 22 2.59 13.05 -41.74
CA ALA A 22 3.68 13.94 -42.17
C ALA A 22 4.13 14.96 -41.10
N ARG A 23 3.37 15.16 -40.01
CA ARG A 23 3.79 16.00 -38.86
C ARG A 23 4.31 15.18 -37.67
N PHE A 24 3.93 13.91 -37.59
CA PHE A 24 4.50 12.95 -36.64
C PHE A 24 5.91 12.50 -37.04
N SER A 25 6.29 12.63 -38.32
CA SER A 25 7.54 12.14 -38.88
C SER A 25 8.78 12.89 -38.41
N GLU A 26 8.76 14.23 -38.35
CA GLU A 26 9.98 15.03 -38.21
C GLU A 26 10.73 14.84 -36.88
N GLY A 27 10.07 14.36 -35.82
CA GLY A 27 10.71 14.02 -34.54
C GLY A 27 10.79 12.51 -34.26
N CYS A 28 9.78 11.74 -34.70
CA CYS A 28 9.64 10.33 -34.31
C CYS A 28 10.29 9.36 -35.31
N GLU A 29 10.61 9.78 -36.54
CA GLU A 29 11.33 8.96 -37.54
C GLU A 29 12.75 8.61 -37.08
N SER A 30 13.46 9.53 -36.44
CA SER A 30 14.80 9.26 -35.91
C SER A 30 14.81 8.15 -34.85
N VAL A 31 13.78 8.11 -33.99
CA VAL A 31 13.59 7.08 -32.97
C VAL A 31 13.14 5.74 -33.59
N ALA A 32 12.30 5.81 -34.62
CA ALA A 32 11.83 4.67 -35.40
C ALA A 32 12.99 3.96 -36.12
N GLU A 33 13.83 4.73 -36.82
CA GLU A 33 15.02 4.24 -37.51
C GLU A 33 16.03 3.64 -36.53
N LEU A 34 16.32 4.33 -35.42
CA LEU A 34 17.30 3.87 -34.44
C LEU A 34 16.89 2.57 -33.73
N LEU A 35 15.59 2.24 -33.71
CA LEU A 35 15.07 1.02 -33.10
C LEU A 35 14.64 -0.04 -34.12
N GLN A 36 14.85 0.20 -35.42
CA GLN A 36 14.26 -0.60 -36.51
C GLN A 36 12.74 -0.81 -36.34
N LEU A 37 12.09 0.14 -35.69
CA LEU A 37 10.68 0.11 -35.40
C LEU A 37 9.94 0.71 -36.58
N ASN A 38 9.14 -0.12 -37.24
CA ASN A 38 8.27 0.37 -38.29
C ASN A 38 7.13 1.19 -37.64
N MET A 39 7.28 2.51 -37.52
CA MET A 39 6.27 3.41 -36.92
C MET A 39 4.91 3.33 -37.61
N SER A 40 4.89 3.05 -38.91
CA SER A 40 3.62 2.80 -39.61
C SER A 40 2.94 1.54 -39.08
N LYS A 41 3.71 0.50 -38.73
CA LYS A 41 3.22 -0.73 -38.07
C LYS A 41 2.76 -0.46 -36.64
N ILE A 42 3.47 0.39 -35.89
CA ILE A 42 3.06 0.79 -34.52
C ILE A 42 1.74 1.53 -34.58
N LEU A 43 1.65 2.58 -35.40
CA LEU A 43 0.42 3.35 -35.57
C LEU A 43 -0.72 2.48 -36.12
N ALA A 44 -0.44 1.53 -37.01
CA ALA A 44 -1.44 0.59 -37.52
C ALA A 44 -1.93 -0.38 -36.43
N LEU A 45 -1.02 -0.96 -35.64
CA LEU A 45 -1.38 -1.84 -34.53
C LEU A 45 -2.12 -1.08 -33.42
N SER A 46 -1.67 0.12 -33.07
CA SER A 46 -2.36 0.97 -32.11
C SER A 46 -3.74 1.39 -32.61
N ARG A 47 -3.91 1.68 -33.92
CA ARG A 47 -5.25 1.93 -34.50
C ARG A 47 -6.14 0.71 -34.49
N LYS A 48 -5.59 -0.48 -34.74
CA LYS A 48 -6.33 -1.75 -34.68
C LYS A 48 -6.79 -2.02 -33.25
N ALA A 49 -5.90 -1.85 -32.28
CA ALA A 49 -6.23 -1.87 -30.87
C ALA A 49 -7.35 -0.86 -30.53
N ALA A 50 -7.25 0.34 -31.10
CA ALA A 50 -8.14 1.42 -30.77
C ALA A 50 -9.61 1.19 -31.13
N ARG A 51 -9.81 0.53 -32.26
CA ARG A 51 -11.15 0.36 -32.81
C ARG A 51 -11.96 -0.71 -32.09
N ARG A 52 -11.36 -1.42 -31.12
CA ARG A 52 -11.92 -2.66 -30.58
C ARG A 52 -12.45 -3.55 -31.72
N GLU A 53 -11.80 -3.53 -32.89
CA GLU A 53 -12.10 -4.50 -33.94
C GLU A 53 -11.85 -5.85 -33.26
N GLU A 54 -12.88 -6.70 -33.18
CA GLU A 54 -13.04 -7.88 -32.30
C GLU A 54 -11.90 -8.93 -32.36
N GLU A 55 -10.81 -8.64 -33.07
CA GLU A 55 -9.66 -9.48 -33.26
C GLU A 55 -8.34 -8.69 -33.22
N MET A 56 -8.03 -8.04 -32.09
CA MET A 56 -6.62 -8.11 -31.67
C MET A 56 -6.36 -9.53 -31.19
N GLY A 57 -6.09 -10.42 -32.16
CA GLY A 57 -5.71 -11.78 -31.84
C GLY A 57 -4.48 -11.77 -30.93
N TYR A 58 -4.34 -12.81 -30.11
CA TYR A 58 -3.20 -13.01 -29.19
C TYR A 58 -1.83 -12.72 -29.84
N ARG A 59 -1.71 -12.98 -31.15
CA ARG A 59 -0.51 -12.69 -31.96
C ARG A 59 -0.17 -11.18 -32.06
N ASP A 60 -1.17 -10.31 -32.20
CA ASP A 60 -0.96 -8.86 -32.28
C ASP A 60 -0.54 -8.30 -30.90
N LEU A 61 -1.13 -8.83 -29.83
CA LEU A 61 -0.75 -8.52 -28.44
C LEU A 61 0.71 -8.93 -28.15
N MET A 62 1.12 -10.13 -28.56
CA MET A 62 2.49 -10.62 -28.42
C MET A 62 3.52 -9.82 -29.23
N LEU A 63 3.10 -9.18 -30.32
CA LEU A 63 3.96 -8.26 -31.08
C LEU A 63 4.07 -6.89 -30.43
N PHE A 64 3.09 -6.48 -29.63
CA PHE A 64 3.03 -5.17 -28.99
C PHE A 64 3.79 -5.14 -27.65
N ALA A 65 3.82 -6.24 -26.90
CA ALA A 65 4.50 -6.32 -25.60
C ALA A 65 6.03 -6.01 -25.66
N PRO A 66 6.82 -6.51 -26.63
CA PRO A 66 8.24 -6.17 -26.76
C PRO A 66 8.45 -4.68 -27.08
N LEU A 67 7.52 -4.08 -27.82
CA LEU A 67 7.55 -2.66 -28.17
C LEU A 67 7.31 -1.78 -26.93
N LEU A 68 6.27 -2.08 -26.15
CA LEU A 68 6.00 -1.45 -24.85
C LEU A 68 7.23 -1.52 -23.94
N SER A 69 7.82 -2.72 -23.84
CA SER A 69 9.02 -2.97 -23.03
C SER A 69 10.25 -2.19 -23.53
N ALA A 70 10.38 -1.97 -24.83
CA ALA A 70 11.46 -1.17 -25.40
C ALA A 70 11.28 0.33 -25.14
N ILE A 71 10.05 0.82 -25.27
CA ILE A 71 9.67 2.21 -25.01
C ILE A 71 9.88 2.56 -23.53
N GLN A 72 9.39 1.72 -22.61
CA GLN A 72 9.56 1.88 -21.17
C GLN A 72 11.04 1.90 -20.76
N ARG A 73 11.86 0.96 -21.24
CA ARG A 73 13.30 0.91 -20.96
C ARG A 73 14.03 2.19 -21.37
N LYS A 74 13.66 2.80 -22.50
CA LYS A 74 14.26 4.07 -22.94
C LYS A 74 13.88 5.26 -22.08
N GLN A 75 12.62 5.32 -21.64
CA GLN A 75 12.18 6.36 -20.71
C GLN A 75 12.91 6.23 -19.37
N SER A 76 13.03 5.02 -18.83
CA SER A 76 13.82 4.78 -17.62
C SER A 76 15.30 5.12 -17.78
N ALA A 77 15.82 5.03 -19.01
CA ALA A 77 17.18 5.42 -19.36
C ALA A 77 17.36 6.93 -19.67
N GLY A 78 16.30 7.74 -19.56
CA GLY A 78 16.33 9.17 -19.86
C GLY A 78 16.58 9.51 -21.33
N LEU A 79 16.39 8.56 -22.25
CA LEU A 79 16.57 8.79 -23.68
C LEU A 79 15.32 9.47 -24.24
N ALA A 80 15.52 10.53 -25.02
CA ALA A 80 14.45 11.24 -25.71
C ALA A 80 13.64 10.26 -26.57
N SER A 81 12.41 9.99 -26.14
CA SER A 81 11.42 9.23 -26.88
C SER A 81 10.33 10.18 -27.37
N CYS A 82 9.74 9.88 -28.52
CA CYS A 82 8.60 10.61 -29.05
C CYS A 82 7.42 10.50 -28.05
N PRO A 83 7.00 11.59 -27.38
CA PRO A 83 5.96 11.50 -26.35
C PRO A 83 4.66 10.88 -26.87
N CYS A 84 4.33 11.10 -28.13
CA CYS A 84 3.09 10.58 -28.71
C CYS A 84 3.15 9.10 -29.10
N ALA A 85 4.34 8.59 -29.41
CA ALA A 85 4.54 7.14 -29.53
C ALA A 85 4.42 6.47 -28.15
N PHE A 86 4.91 7.14 -27.11
CA PHE A 86 4.77 6.69 -25.73
C PHE A 86 3.30 6.68 -25.29
N ALA A 87 2.56 7.77 -25.53
CA ALA A 87 1.13 7.84 -25.25
C ALA A 87 0.38 6.69 -25.93
N ALA A 88 0.60 6.46 -27.23
CA ALA A 88 -0.01 5.34 -27.95
C ALA A 88 0.33 3.97 -27.35
N ALA A 89 1.58 3.77 -26.92
CA ALA A 89 2.01 2.52 -26.30
C ALA A 89 1.35 2.30 -24.94
N ALA A 90 1.33 3.33 -24.08
CA ALA A 90 0.70 3.27 -22.77
C ALA A 90 -0.81 3.03 -22.88
N THR A 91 -1.49 3.68 -23.82
CA THR A 91 -2.92 3.45 -24.11
C THR A 91 -3.20 1.98 -24.46
N VAL A 92 -2.39 1.36 -25.32
CA VAL A 92 -2.57 -0.06 -25.66
C VAL A 92 -2.28 -0.95 -24.45
N GLY A 93 -1.21 -0.67 -23.69
CA GLY A 93 -0.89 -1.41 -22.47
C GLY A 93 -2.04 -1.40 -21.47
N ILE A 94 -2.65 -0.23 -21.27
CA ILE A 94 -3.85 -0.08 -20.45
C ILE A 94 -4.99 -0.96 -20.97
N SER A 95 -5.30 -0.89 -22.27
CA SER A 95 -6.39 -1.68 -22.85
C SER A 95 -6.14 -3.19 -22.65
N MET A 96 -4.89 -3.64 -22.71
CA MET A 96 -4.52 -5.02 -22.45
C MET A 96 -4.76 -5.44 -21.00
N GLU A 97 -4.33 -4.63 -20.03
CA GLU A 97 -4.55 -4.91 -18.61
C GLU A 97 -6.06 -4.90 -18.27
N MET A 98 -6.82 -3.93 -18.81
CA MET A 98 -8.29 -3.89 -18.66
C MET A 98 -8.99 -5.11 -19.25
N THR A 99 -8.56 -5.55 -20.44
CA THR A 99 -9.07 -6.78 -21.06
C THR A 99 -8.76 -7.99 -20.18
N GLY A 100 -7.56 -8.05 -19.58
CA GLY A 100 -7.19 -9.12 -18.65
C GLY A 100 -8.11 -9.19 -17.42
N LEU A 101 -8.53 -8.03 -16.89
CA LEU A 101 -9.49 -7.92 -15.80
C LEU A 101 -10.91 -8.35 -16.25
N GLU A 102 -11.42 -7.82 -17.36
CA GLU A 102 -12.77 -8.10 -17.86
C GLU A 102 -12.98 -9.58 -18.20
N TYR A 103 -11.99 -10.26 -18.79
CA TYR A 103 -12.11 -11.66 -19.22
C TYR A 103 -11.61 -12.67 -18.18
N GLY A 104 -11.34 -12.24 -16.93
CA GLY A 104 -10.98 -13.16 -15.84
C GLY A 104 -9.64 -13.89 -16.04
N ALA A 105 -8.72 -13.31 -16.81
CA ALA A 105 -7.35 -13.81 -16.90
C ALA A 105 -6.59 -13.62 -15.58
N VAL A 106 -7.05 -12.64 -14.79
CA VAL A 106 -6.61 -12.32 -13.43
C VAL A 106 -7.41 -13.19 -12.45
N ARG A 107 -6.77 -14.20 -11.86
CA ARG A 107 -7.47 -15.22 -11.05
C ARG A 107 -7.16 -15.18 -9.57
N THR A 108 -6.06 -14.52 -9.19
CA THR A 108 -5.58 -14.47 -7.81
C THR A 108 -5.51 -13.04 -7.31
N ASN A 109 -5.42 -12.86 -5.99
CA ASN A 109 -5.24 -11.53 -5.43
C ASN A 109 -3.97 -10.84 -5.92
N PHE A 110 -2.93 -11.63 -6.10
CA PHE A 110 -1.67 -11.20 -6.65
C PHE A 110 -1.84 -10.66 -8.06
N ASP A 111 -2.59 -11.36 -8.91
CA ASP A 111 -2.82 -10.91 -10.27
C ASP A 111 -3.55 -9.57 -10.28
N TYR A 112 -4.57 -9.39 -9.43
CA TYR A 112 -5.34 -8.14 -9.35
C TYR A 112 -4.45 -6.98 -8.91
N MET A 113 -3.74 -7.14 -7.81
CA MET A 113 -2.84 -6.09 -7.29
C MET A 113 -1.72 -5.75 -8.29
N THR A 114 -1.14 -6.76 -8.94
CA THR A 114 -0.11 -6.58 -9.97
C THR A 114 -0.67 -5.89 -11.21
N THR A 115 -1.91 -6.19 -11.58
CA THR A 115 -2.59 -5.57 -12.73
C THR A 115 -2.95 -4.11 -12.43
N PHE A 116 -3.49 -3.81 -11.25
CA PHE A 116 -3.75 -2.43 -10.81
C PHE A 116 -2.46 -1.61 -10.70
N GLY A 117 -1.40 -2.17 -10.10
CA GLY A 117 -0.10 -1.51 -10.05
C GLY A 117 0.43 -1.16 -11.45
N ARG A 118 0.30 -2.08 -12.42
CA ARG A 118 0.66 -1.83 -13.82
C ARG A 118 -0.23 -0.78 -14.49
N LEU A 119 -1.54 -0.83 -14.26
CA LEU A 119 -2.49 0.17 -14.76
C LEU A 119 -2.13 1.58 -14.25
N THR A 120 -1.88 1.74 -12.95
CA THR A 120 -1.48 3.03 -12.37
C THR A 120 -0.17 3.56 -12.97
N LEU A 121 0.82 2.69 -13.20
CA LEU A 121 2.06 3.10 -13.85
C LEU A 121 1.82 3.55 -15.29
N LEU A 122 1.02 2.80 -16.05
CA LEU A 122 0.70 3.13 -17.44
C LEU A 122 -0.16 4.40 -17.55
N GLU A 123 -1.07 4.63 -16.61
CA GLU A 123 -1.93 5.82 -16.52
C GLU A 123 -1.10 7.09 -16.29
N ASN A 124 -0.27 7.12 -15.24
CA ASN A 124 0.64 8.24 -14.97
C ASN A 124 1.52 8.56 -16.19
N ALA A 125 2.06 7.50 -16.78
CA ALA A 125 2.95 7.62 -17.93
C ALA A 125 2.18 8.12 -19.19
N LEU A 126 0.92 7.74 -19.35
CA LEU A 126 0.05 8.24 -20.40
C LEU A 126 -0.28 9.72 -20.21
N GLU A 127 -0.61 10.15 -18.98
CA GLU A 127 -0.91 11.55 -18.68
C GLU A 127 0.28 12.49 -18.96
N GLU A 128 1.48 12.12 -18.52
CA GLU A 128 2.70 12.88 -18.81
C GLU A 128 2.95 13.01 -20.31
N ALA A 129 2.82 11.89 -21.03
CA ALA A 129 3.04 11.85 -22.47
C ALA A 129 1.99 12.66 -23.24
N LEU A 130 0.73 12.66 -22.79
CA LEU A 130 -0.35 13.46 -23.38
C LEU A 130 -0.10 14.96 -23.22
N LYS A 131 0.35 15.43 -22.05
CA LYS A 131 0.70 16.84 -21.82
C LYS A 131 1.72 17.31 -22.85
N LEU A 132 2.81 16.55 -23.01
CA LEU A 132 3.86 16.85 -23.98
C LEU A 132 3.36 16.80 -25.43
N CYS A 133 2.47 15.87 -25.77
CA CYS A 133 1.88 15.79 -27.11
C CYS A 133 1.03 16.99 -27.48
N VAL A 134 0.22 17.48 -26.54
CA VAL A 134 -0.63 18.66 -26.72
C VAL A 134 0.24 19.90 -26.92
N GLU A 135 1.32 20.05 -26.15
CA GLU A 135 2.30 21.14 -26.32
C GLU A 135 2.96 21.12 -27.70
N LEU A 136 3.21 19.92 -28.25
CA LEU A 136 3.73 19.72 -29.61
C LEU A 136 2.66 19.95 -30.71
N GLY A 137 1.46 20.37 -30.34
CA GLY A 137 0.39 20.70 -31.29
C GLY A 137 -0.26 19.49 -31.97
N ALA A 138 -0.01 18.28 -31.47
CA ALA A 138 -0.81 17.12 -31.85
C ALA A 138 -2.21 17.29 -31.22
N ARG A 139 -3.27 17.10 -32.02
CA ARG A 139 -4.68 17.28 -31.60
C ARG A 139 -5.61 16.20 -32.16
N LYS A 140 -5.01 15.10 -32.63
CA LYS A 140 -5.69 13.97 -33.25
C LYS A 140 -4.99 12.70 -32.77
N TRP A 141 -5.49 11.54 -33.20
CA TRP A 141 -4.89 10.24 -32.95
C TRP A 141 -3.35 10.31 -32.85
N PRO A 142 -2.74 9.88 -31.72
CA PRO A 142 -3.30 9.04 -30.65
C PRO A 142 -3.98 9.76 -29.47
N ILE A 143 -4.04 11.10 -29.45
CA ILE A 143 -4.46 11.86 -28.24
C ILE A 143 -5.94 11.65 -27.88
N ASP A 144 -6.87 11.94 -28.80
CA ASP A 144 -8.32 11.86 -28.50
C ASP A 144 -8.75 10.47 -27.99
N TYR A 145 -8.06 9.43 -28.44
CA TYR A 145 -8.34 8.07 -28.01
C TYR A 145 -7.66 7.70 -26.70
N ALA A 146 -6.44 8.16 -26.49
CA ALA A 146 -5.77 8.05 -25.20
C ALA A 146 -6.61 8.72 -24.11
N GLU A 147 -7.15 9.92 -24.36
CA GLU A 147 -8.10 10.60 -23.46
C GLU A 147 -9.36 9.78 -23.24
N LYS A 148 -9.93 9.19 -24.30
CA LYS A 148 -11.08 8.29 -24.19
C LYS A 148 -10.77 7.06 -23.33
N ILE A 149 -9.61 6.44 -23.52
CA ILE A 149 -9.19 5.27 -22.74
C ILE A 149 -8.97 5.65 -21.27
N LEU A 150 -8.34 6.79 -20.97
CA LEU A 150 -8.22 7.30 -19.60
C LEU A 150 -9.61 7.44 -18.95
N TRP A 151 -10.57 8.00 -19.66
CA TRP A 151 -11.94 8.10 -19.17
C TRP A 151 -12.61 6.73 -18.95
N GLU A 152 -12.37 5.76 -19.85
CA GLU A 152 -12.87 4.39 -19.70
C GLU A 152 -12.22 3.65 -18.52
N ILE A 153 -10.92 3.84 -18.25
CA ILE A 153 -10.25 3.33 -17.05
C ILE A 153 -10.88 3.93 -15.81
N ASP A 154 -10.95 5.26 -15.74
CA ASP A 154 -11.43 5.98 -14.55
C ASP A 154 -12.88 5.58 -14.24
N ARG A 155 -13.71 5.41 -15.28
CA ARG A 155 -15.06 4.82 -15.14
C ARG A 155 -15.00 3.37 -14.66
N TYR A 156 -14.22 2.50 -15.29
CA TYR A 156 -14.11 1.08 -14.93
C TYR A 156 -13.60 0.89 -13.49
N VAL A 157 -12.56 1.62 -13.11
CA VAL A 157 -11.98 1.63 -11.77
C VAL A 157 -13.03 2.11 -10.78
N ARG A 158 -13.76 3.21 -11.04
CA ARG A 158 -14.85 3.65 -10.15
C ARG A 158 -16.00 2.65 -10.02
N GLU A 159 -16.45 2.07 -11.12
CA GLU A 159 -17.55 1.10 -11.13
C GLU A 159 -17.17 -0.22 -10.45
N ASN A 160 -15.92 -0.66 -10.61
CA ASN A 160 -15.42 -1.91 -10.03
C ASN A 160 -14.68 -1.73 -8.71
N LEU A 161 -14.38 -0.50 -8.27
CA LEU A 161 -13.79 -0.19 -6.96
C LEU A 161 -14.64 -0.77 -5.83
N GLN A 162 -15.96 -0.70 -5.95
CA GLN A 162 -16.86 -1.35 -4.99
C GLN A 162 -16.74 -2.88 -5.01
N SER A 163 -16.52 -3.49 -6.19
CA SER A 163 -16.27 -4.92 -6.32
C SER A 163 -14.89 -5.32 -5.80
N ILE A 164 -13.88 -4.45 -5.93
CA ILE A 164 -12.52 -4.65 -5.43
C ILE A 164 -12.50 -4.46 -3.92
N GLU A 165 -13.20 -3.46 -3.38
CA GLU A 165 -13.39 -3.28 -1.94
C GLU A 165 -14.14 -4.46 -1.34
N ALA A 166 -15.23 -4.91 -1.98
CA ALA A 166 -15.96 -6.10 -1.58
C ALA A 166 -15.09 -7.36 -1.65
N TRP A 167 -14.30 -7.52 -2.71
CA TRP A 167 -13.41 -8.67 -2.86
C TRP A 167 -12.16 -8.60 -1.95
N VAL A 168 -11.64 -7.40 -1.64
CA VAL A 168 -10.62 -7.20 -0.61
C VAL A 168 -11.22 -7.57 0.74
N ALA A 169 -12.45 -7.17 1.04
CA ALA A 169 -13.15 -7.55 2.25
C ALA A 169 -13.41 -9.07 2.33
N GLU A 170 -13.83 -9.71 1.23
CA GLU A 170 -14.05 -11.17 1.16
C GLU A 170 -12.73 -11.97 1.24
N SER A 171 -11.67 -11.49 0.59
CA SER A 171 -10.35 -12.12 0.66
C SER A 171 -9.59 -11.77 1.94
N GLN A 172 -10.06 -10.78 2.70
CA GLN A 172 -9.71 -10.49 4.09
C GLN A 172 -10.53 -11.31 5.08
N GLU A 173 -11.05 -12.49 4.72
CA GLU A 173 -11.20 -13.53 5.75
C GLU A 173 -9.82 -13.69 6.42
N GLU A 174 -9.69 -13.08 7.59
CA GLU A 174 -8.47 -13.04 8.38
C GLU A 174 -8.22 -14.46 8.84
N VAL A 175 -7.39 -15.17 8.08
CA VAL A 175 -6.70 -16.34 8.59
C VAL A 175 -5.85 -15.82 9.74
N THR A 176 -6.29 -16.07 10.97
CA THR A 176 -5.55 -15.75 12.18
C THR A 176 -4.18 -16.41 12.10
N ILE A 177 -3.14 -15.59 11.98
CA ILE A 177 -1.77 -16.10 11.95
C ILE A 177 -1.40 -16.67 13.33
N THR A 178 -0.61 -17.73 13.37
CA THR A 178 -0.13 -18.28 14.65
C THR A 178 1.00 -17.41 15.22
N ASP A 179 1.35 -17.63 16.50
CA ASP A 179 2.48 -16.95 17.11
C ASP A 179 3.80 -17.30 16.40
N GLU A 180 3.98 -18.55 15.99
CA GLU A 180 5.15 -19.00 15.22
C GLU A 180 5.22 -18.26 13.89
N GLN A 181 4.11 -18.15 13.16
CA GLN A 181 4.08 -17.45 11.86
C GLN A 181 4.39 -15.96 11.99
N HIS A 182 3.92 -15.31 13.05
CA HIS A 182 4.23 -13.91 13.34
C HIS A 182 5.69 -13.73 13.75
N LEU A 183 6.25 -14.65 14.55
CA LEU A 183 7.66 -14.63 14.95
C LEU A 183 8.59 -14.88 13.76
N ASP A 184 8.25 -15.82 12.87
CA ASP A 184 8.98 -16.06 11.62
C ASP A 184 8.98 -14.82 10.73
N ALA A 185 7.84 -14.14 10.60
CA ALA A 185 7.75 -12.91 9.81
C ALA A 185 8.58 -11.76 10.42
N LEU A 186 8.62 -11.64 11.75
CA LEU A 186 9.52 -10.69 12.43
C LEU A 186 11.00 -11.07 12.26
N ALA A 187 11.34 -12.35 12.24
CA ALA A 187 12.69 -12.82 11.99
C ALA A 187 13.13 -12.50 10.56
N ASP A 188 12.27 -12.74 9.57
CA ASP A 188 12.49 -12.33 8.18
C ASP A 188 12.72 -10.82 8.07
N ALA A 189 11.86 -10.01 8.69
CA ALA A 189 12.02 -8.56 8.71
C ALA A 189 13.34 -8.14 9.35
N ALA A 190 13.71 -8.73 10.49
CA ALA A 190 14.97 -8.44 11.18
C ALA A 190 16.20 -8.75 10.33
N GLU A 191 16.21 -9.90 9.68
CA GLU A 191 17.32 -10.31 8.82
C GLU A 191 17.42 -9.43 7.57
N VAL A 192 16.30 -9.21 6.87
CA VAL A 192 16.29 -8.41 5.64
C VAL A 192 16.67 -6.96 5.93
N LEU A 193 15.98 -6.30 6.87
CA LEU A 193 16.21 -4.88 7.18
C LEU A 193 17.59 -4.66 7.81
N GLY A 194 18.03 -5.58 8.68
CA GLY A 194 19.37 -5.55 9.27
C GLY A 194 20.48 -5.70 8.22
N SER A 195 20.30 -6.59 7.24
CA SER A 195 21.26 -6.78 6.14
C SER A 195 21.33 -5.60 5.16
N GLU A 196 20.30 -4.75 5.13
CA GLU A 196 20.30 -3.48 4.38
C GLU A 196 20.88 -2.31 5.19
N GLY A 197 21.23 -2.54 6.46
CA GLY A 197 21.75 -1.51 7.36
C GLY A 197 20.70 -0.45 7.72
N LEU A 198 19.42 -0.81 7.70
CA LEU A 198 18.32 0.11 7.98
C LEU A 198 17.97 0.11 9.47
N ASP A 199 17.76 1.31 10.02
CA ASP A 199 17.20 1.46 11.36
C ASP A 199 15.72 1.09 11.32
N TRP A 200 15.27 0.16 12.15
CA TRP A 200 13.86 -0.26 12.16
C TRP A 200 13.38 -0.64 13.56
N TRP A 201 12.07 -0.67 13.77
CA TRP A 201 11.45 -1.21 14.98
C TRP A 201 10.00 -1.68 14.72
N PRO A 202 9.47 -2.62 15.52
CA PRO A 202 8.05 -2.96 15.52
C PRO A 202 7.18 -1.76 15.90
N THR A 203 6.02 -1.60 15.29
CA THR A 203 5.09 -0.50 15.59
C THR A 203 3.66 -1.02 15.83
N ARG A 204 2.73 -0.11 16.17
CA ARG A 204 1.28 -0.40 16.28
C ARG A 204 0.96 -1.66 17.11
N GLY A 205 0.13 -2.57 16.59
CA GLY A 205 -0.30 -3.78 17.29
C GLY A 205 0.88 -4.66 17.64
N THR A 206 1.85 -4.78 16.73
CA THR A 206 3.03 -5.64 16.89
C THR A 206 3.85 -5.15 18.08
N LEU A 207 4.09 -3.84 18.18
CA LEU A 207 4.79 -3.26 19.32
C LEU A 207 4.03 -3.48 20.64
N ILE A 208 2.71 -3.33 20.66
CA ILE A 208 1.89 -3.62 21.86
C ILE A 208 2.07 -5.09 22.27
N ALA A 209 2.01 -6.01 21.31
CA ALA A 209 2.14 -7.43 21.54
C ALA A 209 3.48 -7.79 22.18
N LEU A 210 4.58 -7.28 21.62
CA LEU A 210 5.93 -7.56 22.13
C LEU A 210 6.17 -6.94 23.51
N LEU A 211 5.69 -5.72 23.77
CA LEU A 211 5.82 -5.09 25.09
C LEU A 211 4.98 -5.78 26.18
N ARG A 212 3.87 -6.41 25.79
CA ARG A 212 2.94 -7.08 26.71
C ARG A 212 3.31 -8.53 26.94
N HIS A 213 3.65 -9.27 25.89
CA HIS A 213 3.82 -10.72 25.91
C HIS A 213 5.19 -11.22 25.45
N GLY A 214 6.00 -10.35 24.85
CA GLY A 214 7.23 -10.76 24.16
C GLY A 214 6.98 -11.62 22.92
N ARG A 215 5.73 -11.67 22.43
CA ARG A 215 5.23 -12.40 21.26
C ARG A 215 3.85 -11.85 20.88
N ARG A 216 3.21 -12.41 19.85
CA ARG A 216 1.92 -11.93 19.33
C ARG A 216 0.73 -12.10 20.30
N SER A 217 0.67 -13.23 21.00
CA SER A 217 -0.41 -13.52 21.94
C SER A 217 0.09 -14.00 23.30
N GLY A 218 -0.78 -14.05 24.30
CA GLY A 218 -0.41 -14.57 25.61
C GLY A 218 -1.60 -15.14 26.36
N PRO A 219 -1.43 -16.27 27.08
CA PRO A 219 -2.51 -16.85 27.85
C PRO A 219 -2.92 -15.92 28.99
N LEU A 220 -4.20 -15.92 29.28
CA LEU A 220 -4.88 -15.26 30.39
C LEU A 220 -5.52 -16.33 31.30
N SER A 221 -6.28 -15.93 32.32
CA SER A 221 -6.94 -16.86 33.24
C SER A 221 -8.00 -17.69 32.52
N ARG A 222 -8.31 -18.88 33.07
CA ARG A 222 -9.39 -19.76 32.58
C ARG A 222 -9.30 -20.15 31.10
N GLY A 223 -8.08 -20.21 30.55
CA GLY A 223 -7.85 -20.59 29.15
C GLY A 223 -8.15 -19.48 28.14
N LYS A 224 -8.43 -18.26 28.58
CA LYS A 224 -8.51 -17.08 27.71
C LYS A 224 -7.16 -16.83 27.02
N LEU A 225 -7.19 -16.25 25.82
CA LEU A 225 -6.00 -15.87 25.07
C LEU A 225 -6.11 -14.41 24.64
N ASP A 226 -5.13 -13.58 24.99
CA ASP A 226 -5.02 -12.20 24.48
C ASP A 226 -4.22 -12.22 23.17
N VAL A 227 -4.92 -12.26 22.05
CA VAL A 227 -4.34 -12.10 20.71
C VAL A 227 -4.26 -10.61 20.40
N VAL A 228 -3.07 -10.05 20.27
CA VAL A 228 -2.93 -8.58 20.13
C VAL A 228 -2.93 -8.14 18.67
N ASP A 229 -2.34 -8.95 17.79
CA ASP A 229 -2.09 -8.60 16.40
C ASP A 229 -2.33 -9.77 15.43
N HIS A 230 -2.65 -9.42 14.19
CA HIS A 230 -2.99 -10.37 13.11
C HIS A 230 -2.08 -10.23 11.89
N ASP A 231 -1.24 -9.21 11.86
CA ASP A 231 -0.19 -8.95 10.88
C ASP A 231 1.11 -8.56 11.60
N VAL A 232 2.13 -8.16 10.85
CA VAL A 232 3.39 -7.62 11.38
C VAL A 232 3.58 -6.20 10.87
N ASP A 233 3.55 -5.24 11.79
CA ASP A 233 3.77 -3.82 11.55
C ASP A 233 5.19 -3.43 11.96
N VAL A 234 5.99 -2.91 11.02
CA VAL A 234 7.32 -2.34 11.30
C VAL A 234 7.47 -0.93 10.74
N MET A 235 8.34 -0.16 11.37
CA MET A 235 8.70 1.20 10.97
C MET A 235 10.18 1.25 10.63
N VAL A 236 10.52 1.79 9.46
CA VAL A 236 11.88 1.83 8.89
C VAL A 236 12.35 3.27 8.68
N GLY A 237 13.56 3.56 9.14
CA GLY A 237 14.21 4.86 9.01
C GLY A 237 14.98 4.95 7.71
N VAL A 238 14.68 5.99 6.94
CA VAL A 238 15.39 6.33 5.71
C VAL A 238 15.83 7.79 5.77
N SER A 239 16.92 8.11 5.09
CA SER A 239 17.45 9.47 5.00
C SER A 239 16.63 10.36 4.05
N SER A 240 16.01 9.78 3.03
CA SER A 240 15.13 10.50 2.10
C SER A 240 14.12 9.57 1.41
N GLU A 241 13.22 10.15 0.62
CA GLU A 241 12.29 9.39 -0.21
C GLU A 241 13.01 8.67 -1.35
N GLU A 242 14.04 9.30 -1.93
CA GLU A 242 14.87 8.73 -2.98
C GLU A 242 15.64 7.51 -2.47
N GLU A 243 16.19 7.56 -1.25
CA GLU A 243 16.81 6.38 -0.65
C GLU A 243 15.81 5.23 -0.54
N TRP A 244 14.58 5.51 -0.09
CA TRP A 244 13.56 4.48 0.04
C TRP A 244 13.26 3.80 -1.31
N VAL A 245 13.09 4.61 -2.36
CA VAL A 245 12.89 4.12 -3.73
C VAL A 245 14.05 3.24 -4.19
N GLN A 246 15.29 3.59 -3.85
CA GLN A 246 16.48 2.82 -4.20
C GLN A 246 16.63 1.52 -3.42
N ARG A 247 16.30 1.51 -2.12
CA ARG A 247 16.47 0.37 -1.21
C ARG A 247 15.39 -0.69 -1.36
N ARG A 248 14.15 -0.26 -1.62
CA ARG A 248 12.97 -1.13 -1.64
C ARG A 248 13.09 -2.34 -2.59
N PRO A 249 13.61 -2.23 -3.82
CA PRO A 249 13.79 -3.41 -4.69
C PRO A 249 14.67 -4.51 -4.08
N ALA A 250 15.73 -4.13 -3.35
CA ALA A 250 16.61 -5.09 -2.68
C ALA A 250 15.90 -5.77 -1.50
N ILE A 251 15.15 -5.01 -0.70
CA ILE A 251 14.31 -5.53 0.38
C ILE A 251 13.29 -6.53 -0.19
N GLN A 252 12.58 -6.14 -1.24
CA GLN A 252 11.63 -7.00 -1.93
C GLN A 252 12.29 -8.29 -2.40
N GLN A 253 13.42 -8.22 -3.10
CA GLN A 253 14.12 -9.41 -3.59
C GLN A 253 14.51 -10.36 -2.44
N LYS A 254 14.99 -9.83 -1.31
CA LYS A 254 15.39 -10.62 -0.14
C LYS A 254 14.20 -11.25 0.59
N LEU A 255 13.06 -10.55 0.66
CA LEU A 255 11.80 -11.10 1.15
C LEU A 255 11.26 -12.17 0.18
N HIS A 256 11.31 -11.95 -1.13
CA HIS A 256 10.94 -12.97 -2.13
C HIS A 256 11.76 -14.26 -1.97
N ALA A 257 13.06 -14.14 -1.70
CA ALA A 257 13.92 -15.29 -1.40
C ALA A 257 13.53 -16.05 -0.11
N ARG A 258 12.70 -15.44 0.75
CA ARG A 258 12.12 -16.02 1.99
C ARG A 258 10.66 -16.46 1.82
N GLY A 259 10.16 -16.49 0.59
CA GLY A 259 8.79 -16.95 0.29
C GLY A 259 7.72 -15.88 0.44
N TRP A 260 8.09 -14.60 0.51
CA TRP A 260 7.13 -13.50 0.38
C TRP A 260 6.78 -13.32 -1.10
N ASN A 261 5.51 -13.54 -1.45
CA ASN A 261 5.11 -13.72 -2.84
C ASN A 261 4.66 -12.42 -3.51
N ALA A 262 4.22 -11.44 -2.72
CA ALA A 262 3.76 -10.15 -3.21
C ALA A 262 4.32 -9.04 -2.36
N CYS A 263 4.77 -7.96 -2.98
CA CYS A 263 5.01 -6.71 -2.28
C CYS A 263 4.54 -5.54 -3.13
N PHE A 264 3.92 -4.54 -2.52
CA PHE A 264 3.41 -3.36 -3.24
C PHE A 264 3.42 -2.11 -2.36
N GLU A 265 3.54 -0.96 -3.02
CA GLU A 265 3.53 0.35 -2.37
C GLU A 265 2.11 0.80 -2.04
N ARG A 266 2.00 1.54 -0.95
CA ARG A 266 0.82 2.29 -0.54
C ARG A 266 1.22 3.61 0.09
N HIS A 267 0.20 4.39 0.39
CA HIS A 267 0.29 5.60 1.20
C HIS A 267 -0.42 5.34 2.51
N SER A 268 0.12 5.83 3.63
CA SER A 268 -0.54 5.74 4.94
C SER A 268 -1.67 6.77 5.13
N VAL A 269 -2.05 7.47 4.07
CA VAL A 269 -3.00 8.58 4.11
C VAL A 269 -4.45 8.10 4.09
N ALA A 270 -5.32 8.83 4.77
CA ALA A 270 -6.76 8.59 4.78
C ALA A 270 -7.48 9.18 3.56
N ALA A 271 -6.79 10.02 2.77
CA ALA A 271 -7.35 10.62 1.57
C ALA A 271 -7.81 9.55 0.56
N PRO A 272 -8.98 9.71 -0.10
CA PRO A 272 -9.45 8.76 -1.10
C PRO A 272 -8.44 8.59 -2.24
N TYR A 273 -8.37 7.38 -2.79
CA TYR A 273 -7.55 7.09 -3.97
C TYR A 273 -7.89 8.07 -5.11
N GLY A 274 -6.86 8.62 -5.77
CA GLY A 274 -7.00 9.58 -6.87
C GLY A 274 -7.32 11.02 -6.44
N SER A 275 -7.52 11.30 -5.15
CA SER A 275 -7.61 12.68 -4.66
C SER A 275 -6.30 13.44 -4.84
N PHE A 276 -6.39 14.77 -4.87
CA PHE A 276 -5.20 15.63 -4.98
C PHE A 276 -4.20 15.34 -3.87
N GLU A 277 -4.66 15.28 -2.62
CA GLU A 277 -3.84 14.96 -1.45
C GLU A 277 -3.19 13.58 -1.55
N TYR A 278 -3.91 12.57 -2.05
CA TYR A 278 -3.36 11.24 -2.27
C TYR A 278 -2.21 11.26 -3.27
N ASN A 279 -2.33 12.02 -4.36
CA ASN A 279 -1.28 12.11 -5.38
C ASN A 279 -0.06 12.92 -4.91
N LEU A 280 -0.24 13.82 -3.94
CA LEU A 280 0.86 14.56 -3.32
C LEU A 280 1.55 13.78 -2.20
N ALA A 281 0.95 12.69 -1.76
CA ALA A 281 1.45 11.85 -0.69
C ALA A 281 2.76 11.17 -1.10
N ARG A 282 3.78 11.29 -0.24
CA ARG A 282 4.91 10.35 -0.24
C ARG A 282 4.41 8.92 -0.14
N ARG A 283 5.08 7.99 -0.84
CA ARG A 283 4.84 6.54 -0.76
C ARG A 283 5.56 5.95 0.44
N ASP A 284 4.98 6.14 1.61
CA ASP A 284 5.62 5.82 2.88
C ASP A 284 5.36 4.39 3.37
N LEU A 285 4.47 3.63 2.72
CA LEU A 285 4.06 2.30 3.15
C LEU A 285 4.38 1.24 2.07
N PHE A 286 4.87 0.08 2.49
CA PHE A 286 5.18 -1.04 1.62
C PHE A 286 4.72 -2.34 2.25
N LEU A 287 3.75 -2.98 1.63
CA LEU A 287 3.07 -4.16 2.16
C LEU A 287 3.61 -5.36 1.43
N CYS A 288 4.08 -6.35 2.18
CA CYS A 288 4.47 -7.64 1.66
C CYS A 288 3.56 -8.72 2.21
N THR A 289 3.18 -9.68 1.37
CA THR A 289 2.35 -10.82 1.79
C THR A 289 2.99 -12.15 1.39
N ARG A 290 2.91 -13.09 2.32
CA ARG A 290 3.10 -14.52 2.08
C ARG A 290 1.73 -15.15 1.93
N THR A 291 1.55 -16.12 1.03
CA THR A 291 0.23 -16.73 0.75
C THR A 291 0.02 -18.10 1.41
N ASN A 292 1.10 -18.76 1.84
CA ASN A 292 1.02 -20.06 2.50
C ASN A 292 2.12 -20.21 3.57
N PRO A 293 1.81 -20.01 4.86
CA PRO A 293 0.56 -19.46 5.39
C PRO A 293 0.36 -17.99 5.00
N LYS A 294 -0.89 -17.51 5.00
CA LYS A 294 -1.20 -16.11 4.72
C LYS A 294 -0.69 -15.24 5.86
N VAL A 295 0.32 -14.40 5.62
CA VAL A 295 0.90 -13.46 6.59
C VAL A 295 1.17 -12.14 5.88
N THR A 296 0.88 -11.02 6.54
CA THR A 296 1.15 -9.68 6.02
C THR A 296 2.25 -9.01 6.85
N LEU A 297 3.17 -8.35 6.17
CA LEU A 297 4.21 -7.49 6.73
C LEU A 297 4.04 -6.08 6.17
N ASP A 298 3.65 -5.16 7.04
CA ASP A 298 3.47 -3.75 6.75
C ASP A 298 4.73 -2.98 7.14
N ILE A 299 5.45 -2.50 6.13
CA ILE A 299 6.68 -1.71 6.28
C ILE A 299 6.35 -0.24 6.06
N ALA A 300 6.09 0.48 7.16
CA ALA A 300 5.99 1.93 7.14
C ALA A 300 7.38 2.57 7.20
N THR A 301 7.53 3.79 6.68
CA THR A 301 8.81 4.49 6.66
C THR A 301 8.72 5.89 7.24
N TYR A 302 9.81 6.36 7.85
CA TYR A 302 9.95 7.74 8.30
C TYR A 302 11.31 8.32 7.89
N ILE A 303 11.33 9.64 7.76
CA ILE A 303 12.52 10.45 7.49
C ILE A 303 12.83 11.30 8.73
N THR A 304 14.11 11.44 9.07
CA THR A 304 14.55 12.33 10.16
C THR A 304 14.96 13.70 9.65
N GLU A 305 14.36 14.75 10.20
CA GLU A 305 14.75 16.15 10.02
C GLU A 305 15.22 16.73 11.36
N GLY A 306 16.53 16.66 11.60
CA GLY A 306 17.11 17.07 12.89
C GLY A 306 16.54 16.23 14.05
N PRO A 307 15.90 16.83 15.06
CA PRO A 307 15.38 16.11 16.21
C PRO A 307 13.99 15.47 15.98
N ILE A 308 13.41 15.61 14.78
CA ILE A 308 12.05 15.15 14.47
C ILE A 308 12.08 14.07 13.39
N ALA A 309 11.26 13.04 13.58
CA ALA A 309 10.92 12.01 12.61
C ALA A 309 9.54 12.31 12.00
N ILE A 310 9.42 12.14 10.69
CA ILE A 310 8.22 12.42 9.90
C ILE A 310 7.94 11.20 9.02
N ALA A 311 6.75 10.62 9.13
CA ALA A 311 6.34 9.53 8.25
C ALA A 311 5.83 10.05 6.90
N GLN A 312 4.96 11.07 6.94
CA GLN A 312 4.23 11.54 5.77
C GLN A 312 4.50 13.02 5.46
N LYS A 313 4.56 13.32 4.17
CA LYS A 313 4.61 14.69 3.61
C LYS A 313 3.75 14.79 2.36
N TYR A 314 3.25 15.99 2.12
CA TYR A 314 2.62 16.37 0.86
C TYR A 314 3.51 17.34 0.10
N CYS A 315 3.87 16.95 -1.13
CA CYS A 315 4.85 17.67 -1.96
C CYS A 315 4.21 18.03 -3.32
N PRO A 316 3.71 19.25 -3.51
CA PRO A 316 2.94 19.68 -4.69
C PRO A 316 3.79 19.93 -5.97
N GLY A 317 5.06 19.52 -5.99
CA GLY A 317 5.96 19.64 -7.13
C GLY A 317 7.13 20.60 -6.90
N ALA A 318 7.96 20.77 -7.94
CA ALA A 318 9.19 21.56 -7.86
C ALA A 318 8.91 23.03 -7.54
N GLY A 319 9.59 23.56 -6.51
CA GLY A 319 9.53 24.97 -6.12
C GLY A 319 8.42 25.34 -5.13
N ILE A 320 7.47 24.44 -4.86
CA ILE A 320 6.49 24.61 -3.79
C ILE A 320 6.91 23.67 -2.64
N GLY A 321 7.20 24.25 -1.47
CA GLY A 321 7.68 23.47 -0.32
C GLY A 321 6.69 22.39 0.10
N CYS A 322 7.21 21.26 0.60
CA CYS A 322 6.38 20.20 1.16
C CYS A 322 5.81 20.61 2.53
N TRP A 323 4.66 20.04 2.91
CA TRP A 323 4.11 20.20 4.26
C TRP A 323 3.82 18.86 4.93
N ILE A 324 3.73 18.89 6.25
CA ILE A 324 3.48 17.71 7.09
C ILE A 324 1.99 17.71 7.48
N PRO A 325 1.20 16.70 7.10
CA PRO A 325 -0.18 16.63 7.51
C PRO A 325 -0.27 16.32 9.02
N ARG A 326 -1.15 17.03 9.75
CA ARG A 326 -1.26 16.86 11.21
C ARG A 326 -2.02 15.58 11.59
N ASN A 327 -3.16 15.34 10.96
CA ASN A 327 -4.07 14.26 11.38
C ASN A 327 -4.08 13.09 10.38
N ASP A 328 -2.97 12.91 9.66
CA ASP A 328 -2.88 11.94 8.58
C ASP A 328 -1.54 11.19 8.61
N GLY A 329 -1.52 10.06 7.91
CA GLY A 329 -0.35 9.21 7.81
C GLY A 329 0.01 8.43 9.07
N SER A 330 1.15 7.74 9.03
CA SER A 330 1.59 6.84 10.10
C SER A 330 1.91 7.51 11.43
N PHE A 331 2.07 8.85 11.51
CA PHE A 331 2.29 9.61 12.75
C PHE A 331 1.11 10.52 13.15
N ARG A 332 -0.10 10.22 12.65
CA ARG A 332 -1.31 11.04 12.89
C ARG A 332 -1.62 11.33 14.36
N GLY A 333 -1.28 10.44 15.29
CA GLY A 333 -1.53 10.66 16.73
C GLY A 333 -0.59 11.68 17.38
N SER A 334 0.44 12.12 16.65
CA SER A 334 1.46 13.08 17.08
C SER A 334 1.57 14.30 16.16
N GLN A 335 0.47 14.67 15.50
CA GLN A 335 0.46 15.78 14.55
C GLN A 335 1.45 15.59 13.38
N GLY A 336 1.68 14.33 12.97
CA GLY A 336 2.61 13.96 11.90
C GLY A 336 4.09 13.97 12.32
N ARG A 337 4.41 14.15 13.61
CA ARG A 337 5.79 14.38 14.09
C ARG A 337 6.10 13.57 15.34
N LEU A 338 7.17 12.79 15.29
CA LEU A 338 7.70 12.05 16.43
C LEU A 338 9.10 12.55 16.79
N ARG A 339 9.47 12.62 18.07
CA ARG A 339 10.84 13.00 18.45
C ARG A 339 11.79 11.85 18.16
N VAL A 340 12.95 12.14 17.58
CA VAL A 340 13.99 11.11 17.36
C VAL A 340 14.46 10.50 18.67
N SER A 341 14.46 11.27 19.77
CA SER A 341 14.78 10.77 21.12
C SER A 341 13.76 9.75 21.66
N ALA A 342 12.54 9.70 21.13
CA ALA A 342 11.57 8.66 21.47
C ALA A 342 11.88 7.32 20.77
N ILE A 343 12.65 7.39 19.69
CA ILE A 343 13.05 6.23 18.89
C ILE A 343 14.44 5.75 19.35
N ARG A 344 15.41 6.65 19.43
CA ARG A 344 16.85 6.34 19.58
C ARG A 344 17.47 6.78 20.92
N PRO A 345 18.52 6.08 21.39
CA PRO A 345 18.98 4.78 20.89
C PRO A 345 17.93 3.71 21.15
N PHE A 346 17.93 2.67 20.32
CA PHE A 346 16.98 1.57 20.48
C PHE A 346 17.23 0.81 21.79
N GLY A 347 16.14 0.43 22.45
CA GLY A 347 16.12 -0.66 23.42
C GLY A 347 15.98 -2.02 22.72
N ARG A 348 15.59 -3.02 23.50
CA ARG A 348 15.37 -4.39 23.03
C ARG A 348 13.95 -4.83 23.35
N CYS A 349 13.26 -5.40 22.38
CA CYS A 349 11.93 -6.00 22.51
C CYS A 349 12.14 -7.52 22.39
N LYS A 350 11.51 -8.31 23.26
CA LYS A 350 11.51 -9.78 23.16
C LYS A 350 10.52 -10.18 22.06
N ALA A 351 10.92 -11.08 21.18
CA ALA A 351 10.05 -11.65 20.15
C ALA A 351 10.32 -13.16 20.08
N GLY A 352 9.64 -13.91 20.95
CA GLY A 352 9.93 -15.33 21.16
C GLY A 352 11.36 -15.52 21.64
N ASP A 353 12.15 -16.25 20.87
CA ASP A 353 13.55 -16.55 21.16
C ASP A 353 14.53 -15.52 20.56
N ILE A 354 14.04 -14.58 19.75
CA ILE A 354 14.87 -13.51 19.18
C ILE A 354 14.69 -12.17 19.90
N SER A 355 15.65 -11.28 19.70
CA SER A 355 15.62 -9.91 20.18
C SER A 355 15.55 -8.97 18.99
N VAL A 356 14.54 -8.09 18.96
CA VAL A 356 14.39 -7.08 17.91
C VAL A 356 14.63 -5.67 18.48
N PRO A 357 15.00 -4.68 17.65
CA PRO A 357 15.13 -3.30 18.11
C PRO A 357 13.78 -2.79 18.64
N CYS A 358 13.83 -1.97 19.68
CA CYS A 358 12.64 -1.45 20.33
C CYS A 358 12.79 0.06 20.50
N PRO A 359 11.76 0.88 20.24
CA PRO A 359 11.89 2.33 20.40
C PRO A 359 12.22 2.68 21.86
N ARG A 360 13.03 3.72 22.07
CA ARG A 360 13.45 4.16 23.41
C ARG A 360 12.28 4.49 24.34
N ASN A 361 11.26 5.13 23.80
CA ASN A 361 10.04 5.50 24.51
C ASN A 361 8.81 4.90 23.81
N PRO A 362 8.52 3.61 24.05
CA PRO A 362 7.49 2.90 23.29
C PRO A 362 6.09 3.52 23.40
N LEU A 363 5.75 4.12 24.53
CA LEU A 363 4.44 4.76 24.70
C LEU A 363 4.30 6.02 23.84
N GLU A 364 5.34 6.83 23.75
CA GLU A 364 5.34 8.01 22.86
C GLU A 364 5.24 7.59 21.39
N THR A 365 5.93 6.51 21.00
CA THR A 365 5.84 5.99 19.63
C THR A 365 4.46 5.40 19.33
N LEU A 366 3.86 4.65 20.26
CA LEU A 366 2.49 4.12 20.11
C LEU A 366 1.45 5.24 19.99
N ARG A 367 1.59 6.29 20.80
CA ARG A 367 0.78 7.52 20.71
C ARG A 367 0.90 8.20 19.36
N ALA A 368 2.08 8.19 18.76
CA ALA A 368 2.26 8.72 17.43
C ALA A 368 1.60 7.85 16.35
N THR A 369 1.75 6.52 16.46
CA THR A 369 1.47 5.59 15.35
C THR A 369 0.07 5.01 15.31
N THR A 370 -0.67 5.12 16.40
CA THR A 370 -2.01 4.54 16.48
C THR A 370 -3.05 5.65 16.75
N PRO A 371 -4.25 5.57 16.15
CA PRO A 371 -5.33 6.54 16.38
C PRO A 371 -6.00 6.37 17.75
N ILE A 372 -5.41 5.54 18.63
CA ILE A 372 -6.04 5.13 19.87
C ILE A 372 -5.97 6.30 20.84
N ASN A 373 -7.13 6.64 21.40
CA ASN A 373 -7.19 7.68 22.41
C ASN A 373 -6.63 7.15 23.73
N PHE A 374 -5.29 7.16 23.86
CA PHE A 374 -4.58 6.77 25.06
C PHE A 374 -4.81 7.71 26.26
N THR A 375 -5.66 8.74 26.12
CA THR A 375 -5.88 9.75 27.16
C THR A 375 -6.82 9.30 28.28
N LYS A 376 -7.39 8.08 28.22
CA LYS A 376 -8.32 7.63 29.27
C LYS A 376 -8.02 6.30 29.94
N ASN A 377 -7.38 5.32 29.30
CA ASN A 377 -7.22 4.00 29.90
C ASN A 377 -5.85 3.38 29.55
N CYS A 378 -5.40 2.50 30.42
CA CYS A 378 -4.09 1.86 30.46
C CYS A 378 -3.72 1.20 29.13
N VAL A 379 -2.74 1.76 28.40
CA VAL A 379 -2.21 1.16 27.16
C VAL A 379 -1.73 -0.28 27.38
N ALA A 380 -1.28 -0.56 28.61
CA ALA A 380 -0.83 -1.88 29.02
C ALA A 380 -1.94 -2.94 28.98
N LEU A 381 -3.21 -2.55 29.13
CA LEU A 381 -4.35 -3.46 29.16
C LEU A 381 -5.09 -3.46 27.82
N PRO A 382 -5.62 -4.61 27.38
CA PRO A 382 -6.51 -4.67 26.23
C PRO A 382 -7.75 -3.77 26.41
N ASP A 383 -8.11 -3.01 25.36
CA ASP A 383 -9.38 -2.28 25.30
C ASP A 383 -10.43 -3.18 24.62
N THR A 384 -11.25 -3.84 25.45
CA THR A 384 -12.30 -4.75 25.00
C THR A 384 -13.29 -4.07 24.04
N LYS A 385 -13.63 -2.80 24.28
CA LYS A 385 -14.59 -2.08 23.42
C LYS A 385 -14.00 -1.90 22.04
N GLN A 386 -12.78 -1.40 21.99
CA GLN A 386 -12.10 -1.13 20.74
C GLN A 386 -11.87 -2.43 19.95
N ARG A 387 -11.52 -3.53 20.63
CA ARG A 387 -11.37 -4.85 20.00
C ARG A 387 -12.71 -5.35 19.45
N LEU A 388 -13.80 -5.25 20.20
CA LEU A 388 -15.14 -5.59 19.70
C LEU A 388 -15.56 -4.75 18.48
N ASP A 389 -15.23 -3.46 18.46
CA ASP A 389 -15.54 -2.56 17.36
C ASP A 389 -14.68 -2.86 16.11
N ARG A 390 -13.47 -3.40 16.27
CA ARG A 390 -12.53 -3.69 15.19
C ARG A 390 -12.66 -5.13 14.65
N ASP A 391 -12.75 -6.10 15.54
CA ASP A 391 -12.63 -7.52 15.23
C ASP A 391 -14.02 -8.17 15.18
N VAL A 392 -14.94 -7.54 14.43
CA VAL A 392 -16.37 -7.88 14.37
C VAL A 392 -16.61 -9.36 14.00
N TYR A 393 -15.66 -10.01 13.33
CA TYR A 393 -15.75 -11.41 12.91
C TYR A 393 -15.15 -12.42 13.91
N GLU A 394 -14.38 -11.97 14.89
CA GLU A 394 -13.68 -12.84 15.84
C GLU A 394 -14.18 -12.73 17.29
N SER A 395 -15.16 -11.85 17.57
CA SER A 395 -15.68 -11.64 18.92
C SER A 395 -16.18 -12.92 19.60
N ASP A 396 -16.65 -13.88 18.82
CA ASP A 396 -17.16 -15.16 19.31
C ASP A 396 -16.04 -16.17 19.65
N LYS A 397 -14.81 -15.95 19.16
CA LYS A 397 -13.65 -16.85 19.36
C LYS A 397 -12.83 -16.50 20.59
N ASP A 398 -12.86 -15.26 21.06
CA ASP A 398 -12.11 -14.79 22.22
C ASP A 398 -13.07 -14.55 23.41
N PRO A 399 -13.21 -15.52 24.35
CA PRO A 399 -14.19 -15.42 25.44
C PRO A 399 -14.03 -14.15 26.27
N TRP A 400 -12.80 -13.66 26.42
CA TRP A 400 -12.50 -12.45 27.18
C TRP A 400 -13.07 -11.17 26.54
N LEU A 401 -13.37 -11.15 25.24
CA LEU A 401 -14.04 -10.01 24.61
C LEU A 401 -15.48 -9.84 25.09
N SER A 402 -16.15 -10.97 25.36
CA SER A 402 -17.53 -10.97 25.87
C SER A 402 -17.61 -10.93 27.40
N GLU A 403 -16.65 -11.54 28.09
CA GLU A 403 -16.62 -11.58 29.56
C GLU A 403 -15.90 -10.39 30.20
N GLY A 404 -15.04 -9.72 29.42
CA GLY A 404 -14.08 -8.75 29.92
C GLY A 404 -12.88 -9.37 30.63
N LEU A 405 -12.02 -8.49 31.17
CA LEU A 405 -10.83 -8.86 31.94
C LEU A 405 -11.18 -8.99 33.42
N THR A 406 -10.69 -10.05 34.03
CA THR A 406 -10.74 -10.28 35.48
C THR A 406 -9.51 -9.67 36.17
N GLY A 407 -9.55 -9.55 37.51
CA GLY A 407 -8.35 -9.15 38.27
C GLY A 407 -7.17 -10.11 38.08
N GLU A 408 -7.45 -11.40 37.98
CA GLU A 408 -6.44 -12.43 37.69
C GLU A 408 -5.78 -12.22 36.32
N ASP A 409 -6.56 -11.86 35.29
CA ASP A 409 -6.02 -11.52 33.96
C ASP A 409 -5.06 -10.32 34.03
N VAL A 410 -5.43 -9.28 34.79
CA VAL A 410 -4.60 -8.10 34.99
C VAL A 410 -3.29 -8.45 35.71
N ASP A 411 -3.34 -9.33 36.71
CA ASP A 411 -2.15 -9.77 37.44
C ASP A 411 -1.22 -10.63 36.59
N ILE A 412 -1.78 -11.48 35.71
CA ILE A 412 -1.00 -12.22 34.70
C ILE A 412 -0.25 -11.25 33.79
N LEU A 413 -0.92 -10.21 33.28
CA LEU A 413 -0.30 -9.20 32.42
C LEU A 413 0.79 -8.40 33.16
N ARG A 414 0.55 -8.04 34.42
CA ARG A 414 1.54 -7.37 35.29
C ARG A 414 2.78 -8.22 35.50
N HIS A 415 2.58 -9.49 35.86
CA HIS A 415 3.67 -10.42 36.08
C HIS A 415 4.53 -10.60 34.83
N ARG A 416 3.89 -10.78 33.67
CA ARG A 416 4.58 -10.95 32.39
C ARG A 416 5.36 -9.71 31.98
N ALA A 417 4.79 -8.51 32.15
CA ALA A 417 5.51 -7.27 31.88
C ALA A 417 6.74 -7.10 32.81
N ALA A 418 6.61 -7.47 34.09
CA ALA A 418 7.72 -7.44 35.05
C ALA A 418 8.79 -8.50 34.74
N GLU A 419 8.42 -9.65 34.20
CA GLU A 419 9.36 -10.66 33.69
C GLU A 419 10.17 -10.11 32.51
N LEU A 420 9.52 -9.51 31.51
CA LEU A 420 10.20 -8.87 30.38
C LEU A 420 11.18 -7.78 30.82
N ASP A 421 10.77 -6.92 31.75
CA ASP A 421 11.61 -5.85 32.29
C ASP A 421 12.84 -6.40 33.03
N ARG A 422 12.63 -7.43 33.87
CA ARG A 422 13.71 -8.13 34.59
C ARG A 422 14.70 -8.81 33.66
N ASP A 423 14.22 -9.34 32.53
CA ASP A 423 15.05 -9.92 31.46
C ASP A 423 15.80 -8.85 30.64
N GLY A 424 15.59 -7.57 30.92
CA GLY A 424 16.24 -6.45 30.24
C GLY A 424 15.61 -6.06 28.90
N TYR A 425 14.35 -6.47 28.67
CA TYR A 425 13.56 -6.05 27.52
C TYR A 425 12.61 -4.91 27.90
N MET A 426 12.30 -4.04 26.95
CA MET A 426 11.23 -3.06 27.11
C MET A 426 9.90 -3.78 27.34
N SER A 427 9.09 -3.26 28.26
CA SER A 427 7.82 -3.87 28.61
C SER A 427 6.75 -2.84 28.97
N MET A 428 5.54 -3.32 29.27
CA MET A 428 4.44 -2.51 29.76
C MET A 428 4.52 -2.13 31.26
N THR A 429 5.55 -2.56 32.00
CA THR A 429 5.67 -2.33 33.46
C THR A 429 5.40 -0.88 33.88
N PRO A 430 6.02 0.15 33.26
CA PRO A 430 5.83 1.54 33.68
C PRO A 430 4.40 2.07 33.45
N TYR A 431 3.60 1.36 32.66
CA TYR A 431 2.30 1.80 32.18
C TYR A 431 1.12 1.05 32.82
N LEU A 432 1.40 0.15 33.76
CA LEU A 432 0.40 -0.65 34.49
C LEU A 432 -0.14 0.04 35.76
N HIS A 433 0.30 1.27 36.06
CA HIS A 433 -0.07 2.02 37.28
C HIS A 433 -1.44 2.72 37.24
N CYS A 434 -2.39 2.27 36.42
CA CYS A 434 -3.76 2.76 36.54
C CYS A 434 -4.43 2.21 37.79
N SER A 435 -5.41 2.94 38.33
CA SER A 435 -6.22 2.37 39.42
C SER A 435 -6.94 1.11 38.95
N GLU A 436 -7.00 0.08 39.80
CA GLU A 436 -7.67 -1.19 39.47
C GLU A 436 -9.14 -1.00 39.12
N ALA A 437 -9.79 -0.01 39.73
CA ALA A 437 -11.15 0.38 39.41
C ALA A 437 -11.27 0.96 37.97
N LEU A 438 -10.30 1.75 37.50
CA LEU A 438 -10.26 2.22 36.11
C LEU A 438 -9.92 1.10 35.14
N ALA A 439 -9.01 0.19 35.51
CA ALA A 439 -8.62 -0.96 34.70
C ALA A 439 -9.81 -1.90 34.44
N LEU A 440 -10.54 -2.27 35.49
CA LEU A 440 -11.71 -3.16 35.38
C LEU A 440 -12.92 -2.44 34.75
N ALA A 441 -13.15 -1.17 35.07
CA ALA A 441 -14.24 -0.41 34.43
C ALA A 441 -13.98 -0.20 32.93
N ALA A 442 -12.75 0.08 32.52
CA ALA A 442 -12.37 0.20 31.12
C ALA A 442 -12.52 -1.11 30.35
N ALA A 443 -12.11 -2.24 30.96
CA ALA A 443 -12.22 -3.55 30.35
C ALA A 443 -13.69 -4.04 30.24
N ASN A 444 -14.58 -3.61 31.14
CA ASN A 444 -15.92 -4.20 31.29
C ASN A 444 -17.09 -3.27 30.90
N ALA A 445 -16.83 -1.99 30.56
CA ALA A 445 -17.89 -1.04 30.21
C ALA A 445 -18.75 -1.45 28.99
N SER A 446 -18.29 -2.40 28.17
CA SER A 446 -18.93 -2.79 26.90
C SER A 446 -19.96 -3.93 27.05
N VAL A 447 -19.71 -4.88 27.97
CA VAL A 447 -20.48 -6.14 28.10
C VAL A 447 -21.96 -5.90 28.44
N VAL A 448 -22.23 -4.85 29.22
CA VAL A 448 -23.57 -4.49 29.70
C VAL A 448 -24.43 -3.87 28.58
N SER A 449 -23.82 -3.27 27.55
CA SER A 449 -24.55 -2.52 26.52
C SER A 449 -25.07 -3.37 25.36
N HIS A 450 -24.45 -4.54 25.10
CA HIS A 450 -24.86 -5.42 24.01
C HIS A 450 -25.94 -6.43 24.41
N THR A 451 -25.98 -6.84 25.67
CA THR A 451 -27.04 -7.71 26.21
C THR A 451 -28.42 -7.03 26.18
N SER A 452 -28.50 -5.69 26.29
CA SER A 452 -29.77 -4.96 26.22
C SER A 452 -30.33 -4.75 24.81
N ARG A 453 -29.53 -4.92 23.74
CA ARG A 453 -29.97 -4.72 22.34
C ARG A 453 -30.54 -5.97 21.66
N ARG A 454 -30.31 -7.17 22.22
CA ARG A 454 -30.83 -8.44 21.67
C ARG A 454 -32.19 -8.88 22.25
N GLN A 455 -32.83 -8.07 23.09
CA GLN A 455 -34.14 -8.36 23.69
C GLN A 455 -35.23 -7.35 23.29
N SER A 456 -35.41 -7.13 22.00
CA SER A 456 -36.64 -6.52 21.48
C SER A 456 -37.07 -7.33 20.25
N PRO A 457 -38.27 -7.92 20.25
CA PRO A 457 -38.76 -8.78 19.16
C PRO A 457 -38.97 -8.04 17.85
#